data_AF-A0A7R9IS15-F1
#
_entry.id   AF-A0A7R9IS15-F1
#
_cell.length_a   1.000
_cell.length_b   1.000
_cell.length_c   1.000
_cell.angle_alpha   90.00
_cell.angle_beta   90.00
_cell.angle_gamma   90.00
#
_symmetry.space_group_name_H-M   'P 1'
#
loop_
_entity.id
_entity.type
_entity.pdbx_description
1 polymer ?
#
loop_
_entity_poly.entity_id
_entity_poly.type
_entity_poly.pdbx_seq_one_letter_code
_entity_poly.pdbx_strand_id
1 'polypeptide(L)'
;SDDGHDRLSKKDLLIGKRKDKKDRGYAALEGESSPDEDPDIKIADLVLAELLPNLYSELPIFGVPLQLAVDRSKCHDGVDIPLVVRDCIDYVQDHGLTMENIYKLSGIKSKVQLLRRLYNQRETVRLADYEPPVVTSLFKQFLRELPEPMLTSELGPRFEEAAAVRTLEVRGAQLLSLVEQLPSCNRHLLSWVIMHLNHVTCHDTSNKMNTQNLAISLSPVFQMSHRLLTTLLCHCQELFPEVIITKYVPPLSAGSPSLPDNPAGISEELKKQESLLNQIHQEMNAGFVSKSREELLWEVQRIITQLKRKLRSMQRAQDMSQTQRSLEESHKSGEDEFHMDLTLQKARSQDEQPCREPTEDSEPSEVSTDTVDIGPEISTTPPTIQETEDPDTSLTGDEELQGLLQEETALQLEHRELLSLQSDLQGRVQGERAEIERLRAQLATKSFNEDSSEGSSSDTDDPEVSTRIEELKKENQLLQEKKSSLVRRIMEEREACLRLRVQLSLVRLSQESKQL
;
A
#
# COMPACT_ATOMS: atom_id res chain seq x y z
N SER A 1 -49.25 -67.38 -78.45
CA SER A 1 -50.01 -67.51 -77.21
C SER A 1 -49.24 -66.79 -76.13
N ASP A 2 -49.84 -65.74 -75.58
CA ASP A 2 -50.16 -65.54 -74.15
C ASP A 2 -49.18 -66.08 -73.08
N ASP A 3 -48.95 -65.41 -71.94
CA ASP A 3 -49.16 -64.00 -71.51
C ASP A 3 -48.50 -63.80 -70.11
N GLY A 4 -48.45 -62.58 -69.56
CA GLY A 4 -48.53 -62.36 -68.10
C GLY A 4 -47.30 -61.87 -67.30
N HIS A 5 -47.20 -60.54 -67.13
CA HIS A 5 -46.98 -59.74 -65.89
C HIS A 5 -46.18 -60.23 -64.64
N ASP A 6 -45.63 -59.38 -63.73
CA ASP A 6 -45.05 -58.00 -63.78
C ASP A 6 -44.41 -57.62 -62.40
N ARG A 7 -43.59 -56.54 -62.35
CA ARG A 7 -43.23 -55.61 -61.22
C ARG A 7 -42.80 -56.08 -59.81
N LEU A 8 -41.50 -55.89 -59.54
CA LEU A 8 -40.88 -54.93 -58.57
C LEU A 8 -41.49 -54.67 -57.15
N SER A 9 -40.69 -54.87 -56.07
CA SER A 9 -40.06 -53.78 -55.27
C SER A 9 -39.76 -54.10 -53.77
N LYS A 10 -38.64 -53.52 -53.31
CA LYS A 10 -38.06 -53.39 -51.94
C LYS A 10 -39.02 -53.29 -50.72
N LYS A 11 -38.57 -53.80 -49.55
CA LYS A 11 -38.30 -52.97 -48.32
C LYS A 11 -37.70 -53.74 -47.12
N ASP A 12 -36.51 -53.28 -46.68
CA ASP A 12 -36.11 -52.80 -45.34
C ASP A 12 -36.36 -53.54 -43.99
N LEU A 13 -35.33 -53.35 -43.12
CA LEU A 13 -35.36 -53.05 -41.66
C LEU A 13 -35.10 -54.14 -40.56
N LEU A 14 -34.19 -53.75 -39.65
CA LEU A 14 -34.11 -54.01 -38.18
C LEU A 14 -33.31 -55.19 -37.52
N ILE A 15 -32.47 -54.74 -36.56
CA ILE A 15 -32.17 -55.30 -35.21
C ILE A 15 -31.21 -56.51 -35.05
N GLY A 16 -30.13 -56.27 -34.29
CA GLY A 16 -29.87 -57.04 -33.06
C GLY A 16 -28.58 -57.88 -32.97
N LYS A 17 -27.57 -57.39 -32.22
CA LYS A 17 -26.51 -58.24 -31.62
C LYS A 17 -26.06 -57.79 -30.23
N ARG A 18 -26.52 -58.51 -29.20
CA ARG A 18 -25.80 -58.82 -27.94
C ARG A 18 -25.07 -60.17 -28.16
N LYS A 19 -24.06 -60.65 -27.40
CA LYS A 19 -23.04 -60.12 -26.47
C LYS A 19 -22.15 -61.35 -26.08
N ASP A 20 -21.06 -61.15 -25.33
CA ASP A 20 -20.39 -62.11 -24.42
C ASP A 20 -19.41 -63.20 -24.94
N LYS A 21 -18.12 -62.96 -24.69
CA LYS A 21 -17.17 -63.75 -23.83
C LYS A 21 -15.87 -62.92 -23.69
N LYS A 22 -15.36 -62.59 -22.49
CA LYS A 22 -14.63 -63.41 -21.46
C LYS A 22 -13.29 -63.96 -21.97
N ASP A 23 -12.16 -63.91 -21.25
CA ASP A 23 -11.90 -63.65 -19.81
C ASP A 23 -10.44 -63.19 -19.52
N ARG A 24 -10.15 -62.76 -18.26
CA ARG A 24 -8.82 -62.46 -17.62
C ARG A 24 -8.05 -61.21 -18.10
N GLY A 25 -7.42 -60.36 -17.27
CA GLY A 25 -7.22 -60.35 -15.79
C GLY A 25 -5.91 -61.03 -15.33
N TYR A 26 -5.14 -60.57 -14.33
CA TYR A 26 -5.26 -59.45 -13.36
C TYR A 26 -3.87 -59.12 -12.77
N ALA A 27 -3.64 -57.89 -12.32
CA ALA A 27 -2.67 -57.54 -11.26
C ALA A 27 -2.97 -56.14 -10.70
N ALA A 28 -3.09 -55.99 -9.38
CA ALA A 28 -3.36 -54.72 -8.70
C ALA A 28 -2.86 -54.75 -7.25
N LEU A 29 -2.48 -53.56 -6.73
CA LEU A 29 -2.30 -53.18 -5.32
C LEU A 29 -2.63 -51.67 -5.33
N GLU A 30 -3.74 -51.14 -4.79
CA GLU A 30 -4.34 -51.18 -3.44
C GLU A 30 -3.66 -50.27 -2.40
N GLY A 31 -4.48 -49.45 -1.73
CA GLY A 31 -4.11 -48.44 -0.71
C GLY A 31 -3.89 -47.03 -1.28
N GLU A 32 -4.53 -45.94 -0.80
CA GLU A 32 -5.59 -45.77 0.21
C GLU A 32 -6.61 -44.69 -0.25
N SER A 33 -7.53 -44.22 0.61
CA SER A 33 -8.86 -43.74 0.19
C SER A 33 -9.32 -42.35 0.67
N SER A 34 -10.18 -41.70 -0.14
CA SER A 34 -11.21 -40.70 0.24
C SER A 34 -10.73 -39.28 0.62
N PRO A 35 -11.60 -38.24 0.55
CA PRO A 35 -13.01 -38.23 0.15
C PRO A 35 -13.31 -37.47 -1.16
N ASP A 36 -14.56 -37.57 -1.61
CA ASP A 36 -15.11 -36.83 -2.76
C ASP A 36 -15.14 -35.31 -2.51
N GLU A 37 -14.80 -34.51 -3.53
CA GLU A 37 -15.06 -33.07 -3.52
C GLU A 37 -16.47 -32.79 -4.06
N ASP A 38 -17.37 -32.27 -3.21
CA ASP A 38 -18.75 -31.98 -3.59
C ASP A 38 -18.86 -31.11 -4.86
N PRO A 39 -19.77 -31.43 -5.80
CA PRO A 39 -19.99 -30.61 -7.00
C PRO A 39 -20.47 -29.20 -6.63
N ASP A 40 -21.17 -29.06 -5.51
CA ASP A 40 -21.67 -27.78 -4.98
C ASP A 40 -20.54 -26.81 -4.60
N ILE A 41 -19.33 -27.31 -4.25
CA ILE A 41 -18.16 -26.46 -4.00
C ILE A 41 -17.71 -25.78 -5.31
N LYS A 42 -17.75 -26.50 -6.44
CA LYS A 42 -17.38 -25.96 -7.76
C LYS A 42 -18.43 -24.98 -8.27
N ILE A 43 -19.71 -25.22 -7.97
CA ILE A 43 -20.79 -24.26 -8.23
C ILE A 43 -20.62 -23.01 -7.35
N ALA A 44 -20.35 -23.17 -6.05
CA ALA A 44 -20.12 -22.06 -5.14
C ALA A 44 -18.94 -21.18 -5.58
N ASP A 45 -17.80 -21.76 -6.00
CA ASP A 45 -16.62 -21.00 -6.42
C ASP A 45 -16.83 -20.25 -7.76
N LEU A 46 -17.68 -20.79 -8.65
CA LEU A 46 -18.12 -20.10 -9.88
C LEU A 46 -19.13 -18.98 -9.57
N VAL A 47 -20.15 -19.26 -8.75
CA VAL A 47 -21.16 -18.28 -8.31
C VAL A 47 -20.51 -17.15 -7.51
N LEU A 48 -19.50 -17.42 -6.70
CA LEU A 48 -18.72 -16.39 -5.99
C LEU A 48 -17.90 -15.51 -6.95
N ALA A 49 -17.50 -16.03 -8.11
CA ALA A 49 -16.82 -15.25 -9.14
C ALA A 49 -17.79 -14.34 -9.94
N GLU A 50 -19.04 -14.75 -10.16
CA GLU A 50 -20.06 -13.96 -10.86
C GLU A 50 -20.83 -12.99 -9.95
N LEU A 51 -21.03 -13.29 -8.66
CA LEU A 51 -21.74 -12.42 -7.71
C LEU A 51 -20.88 -11.29 -7.10
N LEU A 52 -19.57 -11.25 -7.36
CA LEU A 52 -18.66 -10.20 -6.89
C LEU A 52 -18.32 -9.09 -7.92
N PRO A 53 -19.28 -8.30 -8.45
CA PRO A 53 -19.00 -6.97 -8.99
C PRO A 53 -19.01 -5.83 -7.96
N ASN A 54 -19.81 -5.92 -6.88
CA ASN A 54 -20.18 -4.76 -6.05
C ASN A 54 -20.01 -4.97 -4.52
N LEU A 55 -18.92 -5.64 -4.11
CA LEU A 55 -18.47 -5.74 -2.71
C LEU A 55 -16.97 -5.43 -2.55
N TYR A 56 -16.36 -4.71 -3.50
CA TYR A 56 -14.95 -4.38 -3.45
C TYR A 56 -14.66 -3.27 -2.42
N SER A 57 -13.69 -3.57 -1.55
CA SER A 57 -12.79 -2.66 -0.83
C SER A 57 -12.91 -1.19 -1.23
N GLU A 58 -13.21 -0.32 -0.26
CA GLU A 58 -13.32 1.15 -0.45
C GLU A 58 -11.98 1.79 -0.92
N LEU A 59 -10.86 1.05 -0.86
CA LEU A 59 -9.51 1.48 -1.27
C LEU A 59 -8.77 0.37 -2.07
N PRO A 60 -9.15 0.06 -3.32
CA PRO A 60 -8.51 -1.00 -4.11
C PRO A 60 -7.07 -0.67 -4.52
N ILE A 61 -6.29 -1.70 -4.86
CA ILE A 61 -4.87 -1.62 -5.30
C ILE A 61 -4.74 -1.92 -6.80
N PHE A 62 -5.58 -2.82 -7.33
CA PHE A 62 -5.77 -3.02 -8.78
C PHE A 62 -6.78 -1.99 -9.32
N GLY A 63 -6.68 -1.62 -10.60
CA GLY A 63 -7.66 -0.71 -11.24
C GLY A 63 -7.45 0.77 -10.96
N VAL A 64 -6.33 1.17 -10.33
CA VAL A 64 -6.06 2.56 -9.89
C VAL A 64 -4.73 3.09 -10.46
N PRO A 65 -4.52 4.41 -10.53
CA PRO A 65 -3.27 5.00 -11.02
C PRO A 65 -2.05 4.49 -10.25
N LEU A 66 -0.92 4.31 -10.94
CA LEU A 66 0.26 3.64 -10.38
C LEU A 66 0.74 4.25 -9.06
N GLN A 67 0.81 5.58 -8.96
CA GLN A 67 1.15 6.29 -7.72
C GLN A 67 0.25 5.85 -6.55
N LEU A 68 -1.06 5.78 -6.77
CA LEU A 68 -2.04 5.38 -5.76
C LEU A 68 -1.97 3.88 -5.43
N ALA A 69 -1.55 3.04 -6.38
CA ALA A 69 -1.26 1.63 -6.12
C ALA A 69 0.01 1.44 -5.28
N VAL A 70 1.08 2.21 -5.53
CA VAL A 70 2.27 2.27 -4.67
C VAL A 70 1.89 2.77 -3.27
N ASP A 71 1.14 3.87 -3.18
CA ASP A 71 0.79 4.47 -1.89
C ASP A 71 -0.08 3.58 -1.00
N ARG A 72 -0.91 2.72 -1.62
CA ARG A 72 -1.74 1.71 -0.93
C ARG A 72 -1.04 0.37 -0.70
N SER A 73 0.20 0.20 -1.16
CA SER A 73 0.86 -1.11 -1.25
C SER A 73 2.39 -0.95 -1.24
N LYS A 74 2.97 -0.34 -0.20
CA LYS A 74 4.39 0.01 -0.17
C LYS A 74 5.29 -1.20 0.11
N CYS A 75 6.49 -1.17 -0.47
CA CYS A 75 7.55 -2.14 -0.17
C CYS A 75 8.39 -1.77 1.08
N HIS A 76 8.21 -0.60 1.70
CA HIS A 76 8.89 -0.11 2.92
C HIS A 76 10.45 -0.06 2.94
N ASP A 77 11.13 -0.77 2.06
CA ASP A 77 12.59 -0.78 1.86
C ASP A 77 13.10 0.53 1.20
N GLY A 78 12.25 1.17 0.41
CA GLY A 78 12.53 2.40 -0.33
C GLY A 78 12.36 2.24 -1.85
N VAL A 79 11.87 1.10 -2.33
CA VAL A 79 11.53 0.89 -3.74
C VAL A 79 10.09 1.34 -4.01
N ASP A 80 9.91 2.36 -4.84
CA ASP A 80 8.61 2.94 -5.22
C ASP A 80 7.85 2.08 -6.25
N ILE A 81 7.65 0.79 -5.95
CA ILE A 81 6.76 -0.12 -6.73
C ILE A 81 5.72 -0.77 -5.81
N PRO A 82 4.53 -1.15 -6.33
CA PRO A 82 3.50 -1.80 -5.53
C PRO A 82 3.96 -3.19 -5.07
N LEU A 83 3.66 -3.56 -3.82
CA LEU A 83 4.06 -4.82 -3.20
C LEU A 83 3.67 -6.05 -4.03
N VAL A 84 2.46 -6.06 -4.62
CA VAL A 84 2.01 -7.13 -5.51
C VAL A 84 2.91 -7.34 -6.74
N VAL A 85 3.58 -6.29 -7.23
CA VAL A 85 4.56 -6.40 -8.32
C VAL A 85 5.87 -6.98 -7.80
N ARG A 86 6.34 -6.51 -6.63
CA ARG A 86 7.58 -6.99 -5.99
C ARG A 86 7.50 -8.46 -5.62
N ASP A 87 6.44 -8.86 -4.91
CA ASP A 87 6.17 -10.25 -4.54
C ASP A 87 6.16 -11.17 -5.77
N CYS A 88 5.54 -10.74 -6.87
CA CYS A 88 5.52 -11.50 -8.13
C CYS A 88 6.89 -11.59 -8.81
N ILE A 89 7.71 -10.54 -8.75
CA ILE A 89 9.09 -10.54 -9.28
C ILE A 89 9.94 -11.50 -8.45
N ASP A 90 9.97 -11.33 -7.13
CA ASP A 90 10.81 -12.08 -6.21
C ASP A 90 10.45 -13.58 -6.21
N TYR A 91 9.15 -13.91 -6.25
CA TYR A 91 8.70 -15.29 -6.41
C TYR A 91 9.24 -15.92 -7.72
N VAL A 92 9.20 -15.19 -8.84
CA VAL A 92 9.65 -15.69 -10.15
C VAL A 92 11.18 -15.78 -10.20
N GLN A 93 11.90 -14.88 -9.52
CA GLN A 93 13.35 -14.97 -9.33
C GLN A 93 13.75 -16.23 -8.55
N ASP A 94 13.03 -16.56 -7.47
CA ASP A 94 13.30 -17.76 -6.66
C ASP A 94 12.88 -19.08 -7.35
N HIS A 95 11.71 -19.12 -8.00
CA HIS A 95 11.06 -20.39 -8.43
C HIS A 95 10.76 -20.49 -9.93
N GLY A 96 10.74 -19.36 -10.66
CA GLY A 96 10.21 -19.28 -12.02
C GLY A 96 11.24 -19.22 -13.14
N LEU A 97 12.49 -18.82 -12.86
CA LEU A 97 13.53 -18.58 -13.88
C LEU A 97 13.86 -19.80 -14.74
N THR A 98 13.68 -21.02 -14.23
CA THR A 98 13.94 -22.29 -14.95
C THR A 98 12.70 -22.93 -15.57
N MET A 99 11.50 -22.41 -15.32
CA MET A 99 10.25 -23.00 -15.82
C MET A 99 10.06 -22.77 -17.32
N GLU A 100 9.88 -23.85 -18.08
CA GLU A 100 9.61 -23.74 -19.52
C GLU A 100 8.34 -22.91 -19.81
N ASN A 101 8.45 -21.97 -20.75
CA ASN A 101 7.39 -21.08 -21.20
C ASN A 101 6.81 -20.15 -20.10
N ILE A 102 7.61 -19.80 -19.09
CA ILE A 102 7.28 -18.76 -18.09
C ILE A 102 6.80 -17.45 -18.78
N TYR A 103 5.86 -16.73 -18.17
CA TYR A 103 5.09 -15.61 -18.77
C TYR A 103 4.25 -15.90 -20.02
N LYS A 104 4.59 -16.89 -20.86
CA LYS A 104 3.79 -17.33 -22.01
C LYS A 104 2.63 -18.23 -21.59
N LEU A 105 2.85 -19.10 -20.60
CA LEU A 105 1.76 -19.85 -19.95
C LEU A 105 0.79 -18.92 -19.21
N SER A 106 -0.44 -19.39 -19.03
CA SER A 106 -1.50 -18.69 -18.30
C SER A 106 -2.00 -19.56 -17.15
N GLY A 107 -1.86 -19.08 -15.92
CA GLY A 107 -2.35 -19.78 -14.74
C GLY A 107 -3.88 -19.82 -14.63
N ILE A 108 -4.35 -20.68 -13.72
CA ILE A 108 -5.77 -20.94 -13.45
C ILE A 108 -6.49 -19.65 -13.04
N LYS A 109 -7.46 -19.20 -13.85
CA LYS A 109 -8.14 -17.90 -13.68
C LYS A 109 -8.72 -17.68 -12.28
N SER A 110 -9.38 -18.67 -11.69
CA SER A 110 -9.96 -18.56 -10.34
C SER A 110 -8.89 -18.27 -9.27
N LYS A 111 -7.75 -18.98 -9.30
CA LYS A 111 -6.61 -18.70 -8.40
C LYS A 111 -6.05 -17.28 -8.60
N VAL A 112 -5.99 -16.77 -9.83
CA VAL A 112 -5.54 -15.39 -10.09
C VAL A 112 -6.53 -14.36 -9.52
N GLN A 113 -7.84 -14.55 -9.71
CA GLN A 113 -8.85 -13.65 -9.16
C GLN A 113 -8.96 -13.74 -7.63
N LEU A 114 -8.69 -14.90 -7.02
CA LEU A 114 -8.52 -15.05 -5.57
C LEU A 114 -7.35 -14.20 -5.08
N LEU A 115 -6.15 -14.35 -5.65
CA LEU A 115 -4.97 -13.54 -5.29
C LEU A 115 -5.24 -12.03 -5.44
N ARG A 116 -5.88 -11.60 -6.55
CA ARG A 116 -6.27 -10.21 -6.76
C ARG A 116 -7.22 -9.68 -5.68
N ARG A 117 -8.17 -10.50 -5.21
CA ARG A 117 -9.05 -10.14 -4.08
C ARG A 117 -8.24 -9.94 -2.79
N LEU A 118 -7.41 -10.92 -2.42
CA LEU A 118 -6.56 -10.86 -1.21
C LEU A 118 -5.68 -9.60 -1.18
N TYR A 119 -4.99 -9.27 -2.29
CA TYR A 119 -4.20 -8.04 -2.39
C TYR A 119 -5.09 -6.78 -2.26
N ASN A 120 -6.24 -6.69 -2.94
CA ASN A 120 -7.17 -5.56 -2.79
C ASN A 120 -7.75 -5.40 -1.37
N GLN A 121 -7.78 -6.49 -0.59
CA GLN A 121 -8.21 -6.54 0.81
C GLN A 121 -7.05 -6.28 1.80
N ARG A 122 -5.80 -6.24 1.33
CA ARG A 122 -4.55 -6.17 2.14
C ARG A 122 -4.38 -7.36 3.09
N GLU A 123 -4.85 -8.54 2.65
CA GLU A 123 -4.64 -9.79 3.37
C GLU A 123 -3.25 -10.39 3.06
N THR A 124 -2.70 -11.18 3.98
CA THR A 124 -1.36 -11.76 3.85
C THR A 124 -1.32 -12.86 2.79
N VAL A 125 -0.69 -12.59 1.65
CA VAL A 125 -0.57 -13.55 0.53
C VAL A 125 0.71 -14.38 0.65
N ARG A 126 0.60 -15.71 0.64
CA ARG A 126 1.74 -16.63 0.51
C ARG A 126 1.81 -17.20 -0.91
N LEU A 127 2.53 -16.52 -1.81
CA LEU A 127 2.67 -16.94 -3.21
C LEU A 127 3.30 -18.34 -3.38
N ALA A 128 4.05 -18.83 -2.38
CA ALA A 128 4.60 -20.18 -2.35
C ALA A 128 3.55 -21.30 -2.46
N ASP A 129 2.28 -21.04 -2.11
CA ASP A 129 1.17 -22.00 -2.23
C ASP A 129 0.60 -22.09 -3.67
N TYR A 130 1.23 -21.41 -4.65
CA TYR A 130 0.73 -21.23 -6.02
C TYR A 130 1.79 -21.56 -7.07
N GLU A 131 1.32 -21.94 -8.26
CA GLU A 131 2.14 -22.25 -9.44
C GLU A 131 2.67 -20.98 -10.14
N PRO A 132 3.89 -20.96 -10.71
CA PRO A 132 4.44 -19.78 -11.40
C PRO A 132 3.59 -19.21 -12.56
N PRO A 133 2.83 -20.01 -13.35
CA PRO A 133 1.89 -19.46 -14.33
C PRO A 133 0.73 -18.66 -13.69
N VAL A 134 0.36 -18.93 -12.43
CA VAL A 134 -0.63 -18.15 -11.68
C VAL A 134 -0.02 -16.81 -11.24
N VAL A 135 1.18 -16.84 -10.66
CA VAL A 135 1.88 -15.62 -10.21
C VAL A 135 2.22 -14.70 -11.38
N THR A 136 2.75 -15.24 -12.49
CA THR A 136 2.97 -14.46 -13.71
C THR A 136 1.67 -13.98 -14.37
N SER A 137 0.56 -14.71 -14.25
CA SER A 137 -0.76 -14.19 -14.65
C SER A 137 -1.23 -13.04 -13.77
N LEU A 138 -1.00 -13.07 -12.45
CA LEU A 138 -1.36 -11.97 -11.53
C LEU A 138 -0.58 -10.69 -11.88
N PHE A 139 0.73 -10.81 -12.07
CA PHE A 139 1.59 -9.72 -12.56
C PHE A 139 1.09 -9.15 -13.91
N LYS A 140 0.78 -10.03 -14.88
CA LYS A 140 0.19 -9.67 -16.18
C LYS A 140 -1.25 -9.14 -16.10
N GLN A 141 -1.91 -9.26 -14.94
CA GLN A 141 -3.24 -8.71 -14.70
C GLN A 141 -3.13 -7.33 -14.04
N PHE A 142 -2.26 -7.17 -13.03
CA PHE A 142 -1.99 -5.88 -12.39
C PHE A 142 -1.60 -4.81 -13.42
N LEU A 143 -0.59 -5.10 -14.25
CA LEU A 143 -0.08 -4.15 -15.25
C LEU A 143 -1.07 -3.81 -16.37
N ARG A 144 -2.08 -4.67 -16.59
CA ARG A 144 -3.16 -4.48 -17.58
C ARG A 144 -4.36 -3.74 -17.00
N GLU A 145 -4.55 -3.80 -15.68
CA GLU A 145 -5.59 -3.06 -14.96
C GLU A 145 -5.12 -1.66 -14.52
N LEU A 146 -3.88 -1.25 -14.82
CA LEU A 146 -3.49 0.15 -14.66
C LEU A 146 -4.28 1.03 -15.65
N PRO A 147 -4.91 2.14 -15.19
CA PRO A 147 -5.71 3.02 -16.04
C PRO A 147 -4.86 3.85 -17.02
N GLU A 148 -3.54 3.91 -16.80
CA GLU A 148 -2.56 4.45 -17.75
C GLU A 148 -1.41 3.44 -17.90
N PRO A 149 -0.88 3.19 -19.11
CA PRO A 149 0.27 2.31 -19.30
C PRO A 149 1.54 2.81 -18.60
N MET A 150 2.45 1.87 -18.30
CA MET A 150 3.72 2.09 -17.62
C MET A 150 4.59 3.21 -18.25
N LEU A 151 4.57 3.35 -19.58
CA LEU A 151 5.32 4.36 -20.33
C LEU A 151 4.59 5.72 -20.46
N THR A 152 3.46 5.90 -19.77
CA THR A 152 2.47 6.99 -19.95
C THR A 152 1.87 7.09 -21.35
N SER A 153 0.73 7.75 -21.45
CA SER A 153 0.03 8.01 -22.72
C SER A 153 0.78 9.04 -23.58
N GLU A 154 1.55 9.92 -22.95
CA GLU A 154 2.30 11.00 -23.60
C GLU A 154 3.66 10.53 -24.11
N LEU A 155 4.43 9.76 -23.31
CA LEU A 155 5.79 9.36 -23.68
C LEU A 155 5.80 8.06 -24.50
N GLY A 156 4.80 7.19 -24.37
CA GLY A 156 4.69 5.93 -25.13
C GLY A 156 4.96 6.05 -26.65
N PRO A 157 4.34 7.01 -27.38
CA PRO A 157 4.64 7.26 -28.79
C PRO A 157 6.09 7.66 -29.05
N ARG A 158 6.69 8.49 -28.17
CA ARG A 158 8.08 8.93 -28.28
C ARG A 158 9.07 7.78 -28.05
N PHE A 159 8.73 6.85 -27.15
CA PHE A 159 9.48 5.59 -26.98
C PHE A 159 9.44 4.72 -28.25
N GLU A 160 8.30 4.65 -28.95
CA GLU A 160 8.19 3.91 -30.23
C GLU A 160 8.99 4.56 -31.36
N GLU A 161 9.05 5.89 -31.42
CA GLU A 161 9.91 6.64 -32.35
C GLU A 161 11.39 6.38 -32.05
N ALA A 162 11.82 6.49 -30.79
CA ALA A 162 13.18 6.21 -30.37
C ALA A 162 13.59 4.77 -30.74
N ALA A 163 12.75 3.77 -30.43
CA ALA A 163 12.99 2.37 -30.80
C ALA A 163 13.00 2.10 -32.33
N ALA A 164 12.56 3.04 -33.17
CA ALA A 164 12.68 2.96 -34.63
C ALA A 164 14.05 3.45 -35.15
N VAL A 165 14.85 4.17 -34.35
CA VAL A 165 16.15 4.72 -34.77
C VAL A 165 17.14 3.61 -35.12
N ARG A 166 17.77 3.70 -36.29
CA ARG A 166 18.67 2.65 -36.81
C ARG A 166 19.99 2.56 -36.04
N THR A 167 20.57 3.70 -35.66
CA THR A 167 21.85 3.78 -34.95
C THR A 167 21.70 3.38 -33.48
N LEU A 168 22.48 2.42 -33.01
CA LEU A 168 22.34 1.81 -31.68
C LEU A 168 22.60 2.83 -30.55
N GLU A 169 23.70 3.57 -30.62
CA GLU A 169 24.10 4.58 -29.61
C GLU A 169 23.04 5.69 -29.47
N VAL A 170 22.56 6.24 -30.59
CA VAL A 170 21.52 7.27 -30.61
C VAL A 170 20.19 6.73 -30.07
N ARG A 171 19.87 5.47 -30.35
CA ARG A 171 18.68 4.79 -29.80
C ARG A 171 18.77 4.68 -28.27
N GLY A 172 19.89 4.19 -27.73
CA GLY A 172 20.12 4.10 -26.29
C GLY A 172 20.01 5.45 -25.60
N ALA A 173 20.68 6.47 -26.12
CA ALA A 173 20.65 7.84 -25.58
C ALA A 173 19.25 8.48 -25.60
N GLN A 174 18.47 8.28 -26.68
CA GLN A 174 17.09 8.78 -26.73
C GLN A 174 16.16 8.05 -25.76
N LEU A 175 16.31 6.73 -25.61
CA LEU A 175 15.54 5.96 -24.64
C LEU A 175 15.88 6.35 -23.20
N LEU A 176 17.17 6.58 -22.89
CA LEU A 176 17.60 7.05 -21.56
C LEU A 176 16.95 8.40 -21.23
N SER A 177 17.01 9.36 -22.14
CA SER A 177 16.38 10.68 -21.94
C SER A 177 14.86 10.58 -21.73
N LEU A 178 14.18 9.65 -22.40
CA LEU A 178 12.74 9.39 -22.18
C LEU A 178 12.47 8.68 -20.85
N VAL A 179 13.37 7.80 -20.40
CA VAL A 179 13.32 7.17 -19.06
C VAL A 179 13.47 8.21 -17.96
N GLU A 180 14.36 9.19 -18.12
CA GLU A 180 14.52 10.32 -17.18
C GLU A 180 13.25 11.18 -17.09
N GLN A 181 12.52 11.36 -18.20
CA GLN A 181 11.25 12.08 -18.28
C GLN A 181 10.05 11.34 -17.63
N LEU A 182 10.16 10.05 -17.29
CA LEU A 182 9.07 9.31 -16.64
C LEU A 182 8.88 9.74 -15.17
N PRO A 183 7.63 9.78 -14.66
CA PRO A 183 7.33 9.93 -13.23
C PRO A 183 8.06 8.88 -12.38
N SER A 184 8.40 9.21 -11.12
CA SER A 184 9.23 8.35 -10.25
C SER A 184 8.75 6.88 -10.20
N CYS A 185 7.48 6.65 -9.86
CA CYS A 185 6.92 5.30 -9.78
C CYS A 185 6.88 4.59 -11.14
N ASN A 186 6.64 5.30 -12.24
CA ASN A 186 6.69 4.73 -13.59
C ASN A 186 8.11 4.31 -13.98
N ARG A 187 9.13 5.13 -13.65
CA ARG A 187 10.54 4.82 -13.89
C ARG A 187 11.02 3.64 -13.06
N HIS A 188 10.68 3.59 -11.77
CA HIS A 188 10.99 2.47 -10.89
C HIS A 188 10.28 1.18 -11.33
N LEU A 189 9.00 1.26 -11.70
CA LEU A 189 8.27 0.10 -12.22
C LEU A 189 8.90 -0.41 -13.52
N LEU A 190 9.22 0.48 -14.46
CA LEU A 190 9.86 0.12 -15.73
C LEU A 190 11.23 -0.53 -15.51
N SER A 191 12.08 0.03 -14.65
CA SER A 191 13.41 -0.51 -14.42
C SER A 191 13.37 -1.90 -13.80
N TRP A 192 12.53 -2.11 -12.77
CA TRP A 192 12.34 -3.42 -12.14
C TRP A 192 11.76 -4.45 -13.12
N VAL A 193 10.76 -4.08 -13.93
CA VAL A 193 10.15 -4.99 -14.90
C VAL A 193 11.13 -5.35 -16.02
N ILE A 194 11.88 -4.40 -16.57
CA ILE A 194 12.83 -4.66 -17.66
C ILE A 194 14.05 -5.45 -17.16
N MET A 195 14.61 -5.14 -15.99
CA MET A 195 15.72 -5.92 -15.41
C MET A 195 15.29 -7.35 -15.04
N HIS A 196 14.05 -7.53 -14.57
CA HIS A 196 13.50 -8.86 -14.27
C HIS A 196 13.35 -9.70 -15.54
N LEU A 197 12.77 -9.12 -16.59
CA LEU A 197 12.63 -9.81 -17.87
C LEU A 197 13.98 -10.06 -18.55
N ASN A 198 14.99 -9.21 -18.33
CA ASN A 198 16.37 -9.51 -18.72
C ASN A 198 16.88 -10.77 -18.00
N HIS A 199 16.71 -10.89 -16.67
CA HIS A 199 17.07 -12.12 -15.95
C HIS A 199 16.34 -13.37 -16.49
N VAL A 200 15.07 -13.26 -16.88
CA VAL A 200 14.35 -14.35 -17.57
C VAL A 200 15.02 -14.70 -18.91
N THR A 201 15.40 -13.71 -19.73
CA THR A 201 16.12 -13.98 -20.99
C THR A 201 17.51 -14.58 -20.80
N CYS A 202 18.22 -14.26 -19.72
CA CYS A 202 19.51 -14.90 -19.40
C CYS A 202 19.38 -16.39 -19.07
N HIS A 203 18.16 -16.89 -18.81
CA HIS A 203 17.86 -18.28 -18.52
C HIS A 203 17.13 -19.00 -19.68
N ASP A 204 17.13 -18.43 -20.89
CA ASP A 204 16.39 -18.96 -22.06
C ASP A 204 16.73 -20.43 -22.42
N THR A 205 17.97 -20.85 -22.18
CA THR A 205 18.42 -22.24 -22.34
C THR A 205 17.58 -23.23 -21.52
N SER A 206 17.11 -22.83 -20.33
CA SER A 206 16.21 -23.61 -19.48
C SER A 206 14.74 -23.29 -19.76
N ASN A 207 14.32 -22.03 -19.61
CA ASN A 207 12.91 -21.64 -19.69
C ASN A 207 12.33 -21.47 -21.11
N LYS A 208 13.16 -21.54 -22.16
CA LYS A 208 12.80 -21.40 -23.60
C LYS A 208 12.25 -20.01 -23.99
N MET A 209 12.40 -19.01 -23.13
CA MET A 209 11.84 -17.66 -23.30
C MET A 209 12.94 -16.64 -23.63
N ASN A 210 13.41 -16.68 -24.86
CA ASN A 210 14.28 -15.63 -25.41
C ASN A 210 13.54 -14.27 -25.52
N THR A 211 14.29 -13.22 -25.82
CA THR A 211 13.79 -11.83 -25.90
C THR A 211 12.58 -11.68 -26.84
N GLN A 212 12.55 -12.37 -27.97
CA GLN A 212 11.44 -12.33 -28.93
C GLN A 212 10.19 -13.05 -28.39
N ASN A 213 10.36 -14.23 -27.76
CA ASN A 213 9.26 -14.98 -27.16
C ASN A 213 8.59 -14.20 -26.01
N LEU A 214 9.39 -13.51 -25.18
CA LEU A 214 8.86 -12.61 -24.15
C LEU A 214 8.19 -11.37 -24.76
N ALA A 215 8.82 -10.74 -25.76
CA ALA A 215 8.23 -9.57 -26.42
C ALA A 215 6.86 -9.87 -27.04
N ILE A 216 6.72 -11.02 -27.72
CA ILE A 216 5.43 -11.49 -28.25
C ILE A 216 4.40 -11.70 -27.13
N SER A 217 4.82 -12.28 -26.00
CA SER A 217 3.93 -12.64 -24.88
C SER A 217 3.50 -11.44 -24.02
N LEU A 218 4.30 -10.37 -23.95
CA LEU A 218 4.14 -9.27 -22.98
C LEU A 218 3.87 -7.90 -23.59
N SER A 219 4.18 -7.66 -24.87
CA SER A 219 3.81 -6.42 -25.57
C SER A 219 2.32 -6.03 -25.41
N PRO A 220 1.33 -6.96 -25.54
CA PRO A 220 -0.08 -6.63 -25.33
C PRO A 220 -0.45 -6.34 -23.87
N VAL A 221 0.42 -6.64 -22.92
CA VAL A 221 0.24 -6.37 -21.48
C VAL A 221 0.76 -4.97 -21.15
N PHE A 222 1.91 -4.60 -21.70
CA PHE A 222 2.57 -3.31 -21.42
C PHE A 222 2.18 -2.19 -22.40
N GLN A 223 1.31 -2.49 -23.37
CA GLN A 223 0.83 -1.56 -24.41
C GLN A 223 1.95 -0.97 -25.29
N MET A 224 2.99 -1.75 -25.56
CA MET A 224 4.14 -1.37 -26.40
C MET A 224 4.41 -2.41 -27.50
N SER A 225 5.02 -2.03 -28.62
CA SER A 225 5.34 -2.94 -29.72
C SER A 225 6.41 -3.97 -29.33
N HIS A 226 6.47 -5.07 -30.08
CA HIS A 226 7.52 -6.09 -29.90
C HIS A 226 8.92 -5.51 -30.14
N ARG A 227 9.05 -4.50 -31.01
CA ARG A 227 10.30 -3.78 -31.29
C ARG A 227 10.74 -2.98 -30.07
N LEU A 228 9.84 -2.19 -29.47
CA LEU A 228 10.14 -1.37 -28.29
C LEU A 228 10.52 -2.26 -27.09
N LEU A 229 9.74 -3.30 -26.79
CA LEU A 229 10.06 -4.22 -25.70
C LEU A 229 11.39 -4.97 -25.92
N THR A 230 11.65 -5.47 -27.13
CA THR A 230 12.95 -6.08 -27.46
C THR A 230 14.10 -5.08 -27.29
N THR A 231 13.88 -3.83 -27.68
CA THR A 231 14.89 -2.76 -27.58
C THR A 231 15.20 -2.40 -26.13
N LEU A 232 14.19 -2.22 -25.29
CA LEU A 232 14.37 -1.93 -23.85
C LEU A 232 15.13 -3.06 -23.14
N LEU A 233 14.89 -4.32 -23.54
CA LEU A 233 15.65 -5.48 -23.03
C LEU A 233 17.10 -5.47 -23.52
N CYS A 234 17.36 -5.16 -24.81
CA CYS A 234 18.73 -5.08 -25.33
C CYS A 234 19.57 -3.94 -24.69
N HIS A 235 18.94 -2.81 -24.32
CA HIS A 235 19.61 -1.67 -23.69
C HIS A 235 19.48 -1.65 -22.15
N CYS A 236 18.97 -2.71 -21.51
CA CYS A 236 18.59 -2.67 -20.09
C CYS A 236 19.72 -2.24 -19.14
N GLN A 237 20.95 -2.68 -19.40
CA GLN A 237 22.14 -2.34 -18.60
C GLN A 237 22.61 -0.89 -18.81
N GLU A 238 22.34 -0.29 -19.97
CA GLU A 238 22.63 1.11 -20.28
C GLU A 238 21.56 2.04 -19.69
N LEU A 239 20.30 1.59 -19.67
CA LEU A 239 19.15 2.35 -19.18
C LEU A 239 18.99 2.30 -17.65
N PHE A 240 19.40 1.21 -17.01
CA PHE A 240 19.17 0.94 -15.59
C PHE A 240 20.42 0.39 -14.84
N PRO A 241 21.61 1.00 -15.00
CA PRO A 241 22.87 0.44 -14.47
C PRO A 241 22.91 0.30 -12.94
N GLU A 242 22.13 1.10 -12.21
CA GLU A 242 22.07 1.09 -10.74
C GLU A 242 21.05 0.07 -10.18
N VAL A 243 20.23 -0.55 -11.03
CA VAL A 243 19.04 -1.31 -10.60
C VAL A 243 19.35 -2.79 -10.43
N ILE A 244 19.66 -3.17 -9.20
CA ILE A 244 19.85 -4.57 -8.79
C ILE A 244 18.54 -5.09 -8.19
N ILE A 245 18.04 -6.20 -8.72
CA ILE A 245 16.86 -6.89 -8.16
C ILE A 245 17.27 -7.60 -6.87
N THR A 246 16.96 -6.96 -5.75
CA THR A 246 17.11 -7.50 -4.40
C THR A 246 15.78 -8.06 -3.92
N LYS A 247 15.82 -9.23 -3.25
CA LYS A 247 14.62 -9.82 -2.65
C LYS A 247 14.10 -8.94 -1.52
N TYR A 248 12.80 -8.71 -1.51
CA TYR A 248 12.10 -7.95 -0.48
C TYR A 248 12.20 -8.65 0.89
N VAL A 249 12.47 -7.86 1.92
CA VAL A 249 12.41 -8.27 3.32
C VAL A 249 11.40 -7.34 4.02
N PRO A 250 10.19 -7.83 4.37
CA PRO A 250 9.17 -7.02 5.00
C PRO A 250 9.57 -6.57 6.41
N PRO A 251 8.93 -5.51 6.94
CA PRO A 251 9.08 -5.12 8.34
C PRO A 251 8.82 -6.32 9.27
N LEU A 252 9.64 -6.47 10.31
CA LEU A 252 9.50 -7.51 11.33
C LEU A 252 8.08 -7.52 11.94
N SER A 253 7.61 -8.72 12.28
CA SER A 253 6.34 -8.96 12.95
C SER A 253 6.58 -9.74 14.25
N ALA A 254 5.54 -9.93 15.06
CA ALA A 254 5.64 -10.58 16.37
C ALA A 254 6.18 -12.03 16.34
N GLY A 255 6.16 -12.69 15.17
CA GLY A 255 6.75 -14.02 14.94
C GLY A 255 8.23 -14.01 14.56
N SER A 256 8.88 -12.84 14.42
CA SER A 256 10.30 -12.76 14.06
C SER A 256 11.21 -13.27 15.20
N PRO A 257 12.21 -14.12 14.91
CA PRO A 257 12.94 -14.88 15.93
C PRO A 257 13.85 -14.03 16.84
N SER A 258 14.31 -12.87 16.36
CA SER A 258 15.06 -11.89 17.15
C SER A 258 15.02 -10.49 16.51
N LEU A 259 15.30 -9.46 17.29
CA LEU A 259 15.56 -8.09 16.79
C LEU A 259 17.03 -7.98 16.34
N PRO A 260 17.37 -7.27 15.23
CA PRO A 260 18.74 -7.13 14.74
C PRO A 260 19.74 -6.68 15.81
N ASP A 261 20.95 -7.25 15.79
CA ASP A 261 22.04 -6.95 16.75
C ASP A 261 23.07 -5.93 16.22
N ASN A 262 22.93 -5.49 14.96
CA ASN A 262 23.79 -4.48 14.34
C ASN A 262 23.08 -3.10 14.37
N PRO A 263 23.70 -2.01 14.87
CA PRO A 263 23.08 -0.68 14.88
C PRO A 263 22.61 -0.21 13.50
N ALA A 264 23.31 -0.56 12.42
CA ALA A 264 22.88 -0.24 11.05
C ALA A 264 21.57 -0.98 10.69
N GLY A 265 21.48 -2.28 10.98
CA GLY A 265 20.27 -3.08 10.75
C GLY A 265 19.10 -2.67 11.65
N ILE A 266 19.36 -2.23 12.88
CA ILE A 266 18.32 -1.63 13.75
C ILE A 266 17.80 -0.32 13.13
N SER A 267 18.67 0.50 12.52
CA SER A 267 18.27 1.75 11.87
C SER A 267 17.48 1.53 10.57
N GLU A 268 17.89 0.55 9.74
CA GLU A 268 17.17 0.17 8.53
C GLU A 268 15.78 -0.39 8.86
N GLU A 269 15.70 -1.28 9.85
CA GLU A 269 14.42 -1.85 10.30
C GLU A 269 13.52 -0.79 10.94
N LEU A 270 14.08 0.15 11.71
CA LEU A 270 13.34 1.28 12.25
C LEU A 270 12.72 2.14 11.11
N LYS A 271 13.45 2.39 10.02
CA LYS A 271 12.92 3.07 8.82
C LYS A 271 11.76 2.30 8.19
N LYS A 272 11.88 0.97 8.05
CA LYS A 272 10.81 0.10 7.53
C LYS A 272 9.54 0.14 8.41
N GLN A 273 9.72 0.03 9.72
CA GLN A 273 8.62 0.08 10.70
C GLN A 273 7.94 1.46 10.74
N GLU A 274 8.71 2.56 10.66
CA GLU A 274 8.13 3.92 10.59
C GLU A 274 7.42 4.18 9.25
N SER A 275 7.89 3.59 8.15
CA SER A 275 7.17 3.59 6.87
C SER A 275 5.82 2.86 6.97
N LEU A 276 5.79 1.68 7.61
CA LEU A 276 4.57 0.92 7.86
C LEU A 276 3.61 1.65 8.82
N LEU A 277 4.12 2.24 9.91
CA LEU A 277 3.35 3.05 10.85
C LEU A 277 2.64 4.21 10.12
N ASN A 278 3.37 4.93 9.27
CA ASN A 278 2.82 6.03 8.48
C ASN A 278 1.74 5.55 7.50
N GLN A 279 1.91 4.40 6.83
CA GLN A 279 0.86 3.84 5.98
C GLN A 279 -0.39 3.45 6.79
N ILE A 280 -0.23 2.83 7.98
CA ILE A 280 -1.37 2.45 8.84
C ILE A 280 -2.15 3.70 9.27
N HIS A 281 -1.47 4.78 9.68
CA HIS A 281 -2.14 6.05 10.01
C HIS A 281 -2.85 6.67 8.79
N GLN A 282 -2.25 6.63 7.59
CA GLN A 282 -2.88 7.11 6.36
C GLN A 282 -4.15 6.30 6.00
N GLU A 283 -4.10 4.97 6.14
CA GLU A 283 -5.25 4.09 5.89
C GLU A 283 -6.37 4.29 6.91
N MET A 284 -6.06 4.41 8.20
CA MET A 284 -7.05 4.69 9.26
C MET A 284 -7.69 6.09 9.08
N ASN A 285 -6.90 7.12 8.74
CA ASN A 285 -7.41 8.46 8.44
C ASN A 285 -8.29 8.48 7.17
N ALA A 286 -8.06 7.56 6.22
CA ALA A 286 -8.93 7.35 5.06
C ALA A 286 -10.19 6.52 5.37
N GLY A 287 -10.48 6.22 6.65
CA GLY A 287 -11.65 5.49 7.11
C GLY A 287 -11.45 3.96 7.26
N PHE A 288 -10.29 3.42 6.90
CA PHE A 288 -10.00 1.99 7.00
C PHE A 288 -9.59 1.58 8.42
N VAL A 289 -10.53 1.71 9.36
CA VAL A 289 -10.39 1.28 10.75
C VAL A 289 -11.01 -0.11 10.91
N SER A 290 -10.20 -1.09 11.24
CA SER A 290 -10.63 -2.45 11.58
C SER A 290 -9.81 -2.98 12.74
N LYS A 291 -10.37 -3.91 13.54
CA LYS A 291 -9.70 -4.45 14.73
C LYS A 291 -8.31 -5.04 14.43
N SER A 292 -8.17 -5.72 13.28
CA SER A 292 -6.87 -6.23 12.82
C SER A 292 -5.87 -5.12 12.45
N ARG A 293 -6.35 -3.98 11.92
CA ARG A 293 -5.52 -2.80 11.64
C ARG A 293 -5.09 -2.08 12.91
N GLU A 294 -5.96 -2.02 13.93
CA GLU A 294 -5.65 -1.52 15.27
C GLU A 294 -4.64 -2.42 15.99
N GLU A 295 -4.83 -3.74 15.95
CA GLU A 295 -3.88 -4.72 16.50
C GLU A 295 -2.49 -4.59 15.85
N LEU A 296 -2.44 -4.43 14.52
CA LEU A 296 -1.20 -4.16 13.78
C LEU A 296 -0.56 -2.81 14.14
N LEU A 297 -1.36 -1.75 14.37
CA LEU A 297 -0.86 -0.45 14.82
C LEU A 297 -0.12 -0.57 16.16
N TRP A 298 -0.74 -1.23 17.14
CA TRP A 298 -0.13 -1.48 18.45
C TRP A 298 1.13 -2.37 18.35
N GLU A 299 1.12 -3.36 17.47
CA GLU A 299 2.27 -4.23 17.21
C GLU A 299 3.47 -3.44 16.66
N VAL A 300 3.26 -2.63 15.61
CA VAL A 300 4.30 -1.81 14.98
C VAL A 300 4.85 -0.77 15.97
N GLN A 301 3.99 -0.07 16.71
CA GLN A 301 4.42 0.88 17.75
C GLN A 301 5.26 0.20 18.84
N ARG A 302 4.91 -1.03 19.24
CA ARG A 302 5.68 -1.84 20.19
C ARG A 302 7.05 -2.23 19.62
N ILE A 303 7.13 -2.66 18.37
CA ILE A 303 8.40 -3.02 17.71
C ILE A 303 9.31 -1.79 17.56
N ILE A 304 8.79 -0.66 17.09
CA ILE A 304 9.51 0.63 17.05
C ILE A 304 10.04 1.01 18.44
N THR A 305 9.24 0.83 19.48
CA THR A 305 9.65 1.11 20.87
C THR A 305 10.80 0.19 21.33
N GLN A 306 10.78 -1.09 20.96
CA GLN A 306 11.87 -2.02 21.26
C GLN A 306 13.15 -1.69 20.48
N LEU A 307 13.06 -1.42 19.17
CA LEU A 307 14.18 -1.01 18.33
C LEU A 307 14.82 0.29 18.83
N LYS A 308 14.03 1.33 19.13
CA LYS A 308 14.53 2.60 19.69
C LYS A 308 15.15 2.45 21.08
N ARG A 309 14.72 1.48 21.89
CA ARG A 309 15.38 1.13 23.16
C ARG A 309 16.71 0.41 22.92
N LYS A 310 16.75 -0.57 22.01
CA LYS A 310 17.96 -1.32 21.66
C LYS A 310 19.04 -0.43 21.08
N LEU A 311 18.70 0.44 20.11
CA LEU A 311 19.61 1.40 19.48
C LEU A 311 20.28 2.31 20.52
N ARG A 312 19.50 2.94 21.41
CA ARG A 312 20.03 3.80 22.49
C ARG A 312 20.89 3.04 23.50
N SER A 313 20.60 1.75 23.74
CA SER A 313 21.44 0.91 24.60
C SER A 313 22.80 0.60 23.95
N MET A 314 22.82 0.41 22.62
CA MET A 314 24.06 0.18 21.88
C MET A 314 24.90 1.45 21.74
N GLN A 315 24.27 2.60 21.45
CA GLN A 315 24.92 3.90 21.42
C GLN A 315 25.62 4.19 22.75
N ARG A 316 24.91 4.11 23.88
CA ARG A 316 25.49 4.28 25.22
C ARG A 316 26.65 3.32 25.52
N ALA A 317 26.59 2.08 25.03
CA ALA A 317 27.70 1.13 25.17
C ALA A 317 28.92 1.53 24.34
N GLN A 318 28.71 2.07 23.13
CA GLN A 318 29.78 2.65 22.31
C GLN A 318 30.39 3.89 22.98
N ASP A 319 29.57 4.84 23.43
CA ASP A 319 29.98 6.06 24.12
C ASP A 319 30.83 5.75 25.37
N MET A 320 30.38 4.81 26.20
CA MET A 320 31.13 4.33 27.38
C MET A 320 32.45 3.67 26.98
N SER A 321 32.48 2.85 25.92
CA SER A 321 33.72 2.21 25.47
C SER A 321 34.73 3.18 24.83
N GLN A 322 34.27 4.25 24.18
CA GLN A 322 35.13 5.34 23.71
C GLN A 322 35.67 6.15 24.89
N THR A 323 34.82 6.49 25.85
CA THR A 323 35.21 7.18 27.09
C THR A 323 36.28 6.39 27.85
N GLN A 324 36.10 5.08 28.01
CA GLN A 324 37.08 4.21 28.67
C GLN A 324 38.40 4.12 27.88
N ARG A 325 38.36 4.02 26.54
CA ARG A 325 39.60 4.03 25.72
C ARG A 325 40.35 5.34 25.82
N SER A 326 39.66 6.48 25.80
CA SER A 326 40.29 7.80 25.96
C SER A 326 41.00 7.93 27.31
N LEU A 327 40.40 7.41 28.38
CA LEU A 327 41.04 7.30 29.69
C LEU A 327 42.27 6.37 29.65
N GLU A 328 42.16 5.17 29.06
CA GLU A 328 43.27 4.20 28.93
C GLU A 328 44.42 4.71 28.04
N GLU A 329 44.14 5.50 27.01
CA GLU A 329 45.15 6.16 26.17
C GLU A 329 45.86 7.29 26.94
N SER A 330 45.11 8.12 27.68
CA SER A 330 45.69 9.18 28.52
C SER A 330 46.58 8.64 29.65
N HIS A 331 46.26 7.47 30.21
CA HIS A 331 47.13 6.78 31.16
C HIS A 331 48.42 6.27 30.51
N LYS A 332 48.37 5.72 29.29
CA LYS A 332 49.59 5.26 28.58
C LYS A 332 50.56 6.40 28.25
N SER A 333 50.05 7.58 27.89
CA SER A 333 50.92 8.76 27.71
C SER A 333 51.57 9.25 29.00
N GLY A 334 51.05 8.88 30.18
CA GLY A 334 51.60 9.28 31.48
C GLY A 334 52.66 8.33 32.04
N GLU A 335 52.74 7.08 31.57
CA GLU A 335 53.70 6.10 32.08
C GLU A 335 55.08 6.18 31.40
N ASP A 336 55.15 6.58 30.11
CA ASP A 336 56.42 6.70 29.37
C ASP A 336 57.29 7.90 29.82
N GLU A 337 56.72 8.98 30.38
CA GLU A 337 57.52 10.09 30.95
C GLU A 337 58.25 9.71 32.25
N PHE A 338 57.77 8.70 32.98
CA PHE A 338 58.28 8.37 34.32
C PHE A 338 59.56 7.49 34.33
N HIS A 339 60.08 7.08 33.17
CA HIS A 339 61.26 6.20 33.06
C HIS A 339 62.48 6.85 32.37
N MET A 340 62.57 8.19 32.26
CA MET A 340 63.76 8.84 31.70
C MET A 340 64.25 10.13 32.39
N ASP A 341 64.15 10.24 33.73
CA ASP A 341 65.02 11.19 34.45
C ASP A 341 65.44 10.74 35.86
N LEU A 342 66.40 9.80 35.92
CA LEU A 342 67.13 9.46 37.16
C LEU A 342 68.65 9.35 36.96
N THR A 343 69.23 10.06 35.99
CA THR A 343 70.69 10.12 35.81
C THR A 343 71.16 11.43 35.18
N LEU A 344 71.15 12.54 35.93
CA LEU A 344 72.13 13.64 35.77
C LEU A 344 72.08 14.67 36.93
N GLN A 345 72.59 14.30 38.11
CA GLN A 345 72.92 15.30 39.13
C GLN A 345 74.32 15.89 38.87
N LYS A 346 74.48 17.20 39.15
CA LYS A 346 75.76 17.87 39.45
C LYS A 346 76.63 18.38 38.28
N ALA A 347 76.03 19.14 37.35
CA ALA A 347 76.72 20.30 36.75
C ALA A 347 76.77 21.47 37.77
N ARG A 348 77.57 22.52 37.49
CA ARG A 348 77.86 23.60 38.45
C ARG A 348 76.95 24.83 38.31
N SER A 349 76.54 25.31 39.47
CA SER A 349 76.46 26.70 39.96
C SER A 349 76.76 27.87 39.01
N GLN A 350 76.01 28.96 39.25
CA GLN A 350 76.21 30.35 38.83
C GLN A 350 75.83 30.68 37.37
N ASP A 351 75.04 31.72 37.08
CA ASP A 351 74.15 32.61 37.89
C ASP A 351 73.05 33.11 36.89
N GLU A 352 71.99 33.89 37.17
CA GLU A 352 71.72 34.84 38.26
C GLU A 352 70.21 34.92 38.63
N GLN A 353 69.42 35.82 38.02
CA GLN A 353 68.02 36.20 38.34
C GLN A 353 67.32 36.82 37.09
N PRO A 354 65.99 37.14 37.05
CA PRO A 354 65.09 37.46 38.17
C PRO A 354 63.63 36.91 38.11
N CYS A 355 62.83 37.39 39.08
CA CYS A 355 61.35 37.42 39.12
C CYS A 355 60.57 36.11 39.35
N ARG A 356 60.16 35.90 40.61
CA ARG A 356 58.95 35.16 40.98
C ARG A 356 57.74 36.11 41.01
N GLU A 357 56.58 35.66 40.53
CA GLU A 357 55.41 35.17 41.31
C GLU A 357 55.33 35.49 42.84
N PRO A 358 54.17 35.33 43.53
CA PRO A 358 52.95 34.56 43.16
C PRO A 358 51.61 35.29 43.47
N THR A 359 50.54 34.51 43.73
CA THR A 359 49.29 34.80 44.47
C THR A 359 48.21 35.65 43.78
N GLU A 360 46.90 35.41 43.98
CA GLU A 360 46.09 34.20 44.26
C GLU A 360 44.58 34.63 44.25
N ASP A 361 43.66 33.69 44.42
CA ASP A 361 42.21 33.86 44.70
C ASP A 361 41.32 34.63 43.67
N SER A 362 40.16 34.03 43.34
CA SER A 362 39.06 34.70 42.59
C SER A 362 37.72 33.94 42.71
N GLU A 363 36.96 34.25 43.76
CA GLU A 363 35.51 34.55 43.63
C GLU A 363 35.38 36.10 43.59
N PRO A 364 34.21 36.76 43.35
CA PRO A 364 32.82 36.27 43.21
C PRO A 364 32.00 37.02 42.10
N SER A 365 30.67 37.13 42.32
CA SER A 365 29.74 38.25 41.97
C SER A 365 29.24 38.52 40.53
N GLU A 366 27.94 38.29 40.34
CA GLU A 366 26.85 39.29 40.10
C GLU A 366 27.06 40.65 39.35
N VAL A 367 26.08 40.96 38.47
CA VAL A 367 25.38 42.27 38.24
C VAL A 367 25.93 43.34 37.25
N SER A 368 25.35 43.31 36.03
CA SER A 368 24.65 44.40 35.28
C SER A 368 25.36 45.62 34.61
N THR A 369 24.61 46.24 33.67
CA THR A 369 24.78 47.52 32.92
C THR A 369 25.91 47.56 31.85
N ASP A 370 25.90 48.32 30.73
CA ASP A 370 24.96 49.24 30.03
C ASP A 370 25.54 49.51 28.59
N THR A 371 24.92 50.06 27.52
CA THR A 371 23.55 50.31 26.98
C THR A 371 23.68 50.75 25.48
N VAL A 372 22.60 51.22 24.81
CA VAL A 372 22.55 52.02 23.53
C VAL A 372 22.71 51.24 22.19
N ASP A 373 22.07 51.55 21.05
CA ASP A 373 20.75 52.12 20.62
C ASP A 373 20.72 52.15 19.04
N ILE A 374 19.58 52.54 18.44
CA ILE A 374 19.33 53.12 17.09
C ILE A 374 18.52 52.23 16.10
N GLY A 375 17.27 52.63 15.85
CA GLY A 375 16.40 52.21 14.72
C GLY A 375 16.50 53.16 13.50
N PRO A 376 15.43 53.47 12.72
CA PRO A 376 14.00 53.13 12.87
C PRO A 376 13.27 52.64 11.57
N GLU A 377 11.94 52.40 11.65
CA GLU A 377 11.02 52.20 10.50
C GLU A 377 9.85 53.20 10.52
N ILE A 378 9.31 53.62 9.35
CA ILE A 378 8.01 54.33 9.18
C ILE A 378 7.38 54.01 7.79
N SER A 379 6.04 53.99 7.72
CA SER A 379 5.13 54.05 6.52
C SER A 379 4.87 52.75 5.72
N THR A 380 3.65 52.44 5.23
CA THR A 380 2.35 53.18 5.15
C THR A 380 1.09 52.30 5.40
N THR A 381 -0.04 52.94 5.70
CA THR A 381 -1.44 52.44 5.95
C THR A 381 -2.19 52.03 4.63
N PRO A 382 -3.51 51.66 4.56
CA PRO A 382 -4.66 51.76 5.51
C PRO A 382 -5.67 50.56 5.47
N PRO A 383 -6.98 50.62 5.86
CA PRO A 383 -7.77 51.59 6.66
C PRO A 383 -8.63 51.04 7.83
N THR A 384 -8.77 51.88 8.87
CA THR A 384 -9.93 52.15 9.76
C THR A 384 -11.16 51.21 9.81
N ILE A 385 -11.47 50.73 11.03
CA ILE A 385 -12.83 50.76 11.64
C ILE A 385 -12.72 51.55 12.95
N GLN A 386 -13.82 52.13 13.45
CA GLN A 386 -13.83 53.15 14.50
C GLN A 386 -13.67 52.60 15.92
N GLU A 387 -12.94 53.35 16.75
CA GLU A 387 -12.86 53.18 18.21
C GLU A 387 -14.13 53.70 18.91
N THR A 388 -14.43 53.13 20.07
CA THR A 388 -15.24 53.76 21.13
C THR A 388 -14.52 53.54 22.46
N GLU A 389 -14.39 54.60 23.25
CA GLU A 389 -13.43 54.74 24.36
C GLU A 389 -13.63 53.75 25.53
N ASP A 390 -12.55 53.52 26.27
CA ASP A 390 -12.35 52.46 27.28
C ASP A 390 -13.25 52.57 28.54
N PRO A 391 -13.23 51.54 29.41
CA PRO A 391 -12.23 51.59 30.49
C PRO A 391 -11.46 50.29 30.74
N ASP A 392 -10.30 50.42 31.39
CA ASP A 392 -9.37 49.35 31.76
C ASP A 392 -10.02 48.07 32.29
N THR A 393 -9.55 46.92 31.81
CA THR A 393 -9.46 45.70 32.61
C THR A 393 -8.22 44.92 32.18
N SER A 394 -7.11 45.12 32.90
CA SER A 394 -5.93 44.26 32.80
C SER A 394 -6.29 42.89 33.40
N LEU A 395 -6.75 41.97 32.56
CA LEU A 395 -7.10 40.62 32.98
C LEU A 395 -5.91 39.97 33.69
N THR A 396 -6.18 39.41 34.86
CA THR A 396 -5.19 38.68 35.65
C THR A 396 -4.92 37.31 35.01
N GLY A 397 -3.72 36.75 35.21
CA GLY A 397 -3.37 35.45 34.60
C GLY A 397 -4.29 34.28 34.98
N ASP A 398 -4.99 34.40 36.11
CA ASP A 398 -6.03 33.47 36.52
C ASP A 398 -7.28 33.53 35.61
N GLU A 399 -7.60 34.70 35.02
CA GLU A 399 -8.75 34.87 34.12
C GLU A 399 -8.48 34.31 32.71
N GLU A 400 -7.26 34.43 32.19
CA GLU A 400 -6.85 33.72 30.96
C GLU A 400 -6.87 32.20 31.18
N LEU A 401 -6.32 31.72 32.30
CA LEU A 401 -6.32 30.31 32.67
C LEU A 401 -7.75 29.76 32.84
N GLN A 402 -8.64 30.54 33.46
CA GLN A 402 -10.05 30.20 33.63
C GLN A 402 -10.84 30.26 32.32
N GLY A 403 -10.43 31.09 31.35
CA GLY A 403 -10.93 31.07 29.98
C GLY A 403 -10.54 29.79 29.23
N LEU A 404 -9.25 29.42 29.28
CA LEU A 404 -8.74 28.19 28.66
C LEU A 404 -9.38 26.92 29.26
N LEU A 405 -9.64 26.89 30.57
CA LEU A 405 -10.39 25.80 31.22
C LEU A 405 -11.86 25.73 30.77
N GLN A 406 -12.50 26.87 30.47
CA GLN A 406 -13.85 26.88 29.89
C GLN A 406 -13.85 26.41 28.44
N GLU A 407 -12.83 26.75 27.65
CA GLU A 407 -12.67 26.23 26.29
C GLU A 407 -12.38 24.73 26.28
N GLU A 408 -11.49 24.23 27.15
CA GLU A 408 -11.20 22.80 27.26
C GLU A 408 -12.46 22.00 27.65
N THR A 409 -13.23 22.46 28.64
CA THR A 409 -14.47 21.79 29.05
C THR A 409 -15.56 21.85 27.97
N ALA A 410 -15.62 22.91 27.17
CA ALA A 410 -16.50 22.99 26.00
C ALA A 410 -16.09 21.98 24.90
N LEU A 411 -14.80 21.87 24.60
CA LEU A 411 -14.26 20.91 23.62
C LEU A 411 -14.45 19.46 24.08
N GLN A 412 -14.26 19.16 25.37
CA GLN A 412 -14.57 17.84 25.95
C GLN A 412 -16.07 17.50 25.85
N LEU A 413 -16.95 18.48 26.06
CA LEU A 413 -18.40 18.34 25.88
C LEU A 413 -18.78 18.07 24.42
N GLU A 414 -18.23 18.83 23.47
CA GLU A 414 -18.45 18.63 22.03
C GLU A 414 -17.94 17.26 21.56
N HIS A 415 -16.73 16.86 21.96
CA HIS A 415 -16.16 15.56 21.63
C HIS A 415 -17.05 14.39 22.11
N ARG A 416 -17.62 14.49 23.32
CA ARG A 416 -18.55 13.48 23.86
C ARG A 416 -19.84 13.39 23.05
N GLU A 417 -20.39 14.51 22.60
CA GLU A 417 -21.58 14.54 21.75
C GLU A 417 -21.31 14.00 20.35
N LEU A 418 -20.13 14.30 19.78
CA LEU A 418 -19.67 13.73 18.50
C LEU A 418 -19.51 12.20 18.57
N LEU A 419 -18.95 11.67 19.67
CA LEU A 419 -18.86 10.22 19.91
C LEU A 419 -20.25 9.56 20.02
N SER A 420 -21.21 10.21 20.70
CA SER A 420 -22.60 9.73 20.74
C SER A 420 -23.24 9.72 19.34
N LEU A 421 -23.01 10.79 18.57
CA LEU A 421 -23.53 10.92 17.20
C LEU A 421 -22.90 9.89 16.25
N GLN A 422 -21.62 9.56 16.44
CA GLN A 422 -20.92 8.50 15.73
C GLN A 422 -21.55 7.13 16.02
N SER A 423 -21.80 6.81 17.29
CA SER A 423 -22.48 5.57 17.70
C SER A 423 -23.87 5.44 17.07
N ASP A 424 -24.69 6.50 17.13
CA ASP A 424 -26.03 6.53 16.51
C ASP A 424 -25.99 6.32 15.00
N LEU A 425 -25.01 6.96 14.31
CA LEU A 425 -24.83 6.81 12.87
C LEU A 425 -24.32 5.41 12.51
N GLN A 426 -23.41 4.83 13.28
CA GLN A 426 -22.94 3.45 13.10
C GLN A 426 -24.08 2.44 13.26
N GLY A 427 -24.90 2.58 14.32
CA GLY A 427 -26.09 1.75 14.53
C GLY A 427 -27.11 1.85 13.37
N ARG A 428 -27.34 3.07 12.85
CA ARG A 428 -28.19 3.28 11.67
C ARG A 428 -27.60 2.66 10.40
N VAL A 429 -26.30 2.77 10.17
CA VAL A 429 -25.62 2.15 9.01
C VAL A 429 -25.66 0.63 9.10
N GLN A 430 -25.53 0.04 10.30
CA GLN A 430 -25.74 -1.40 10.51
C GLN A 430 -27.19 -1.81 10.21
N GLY A 431 -28.19 -1.02 10.64
CA GLY A 431 -29.60 -1.23 10.31
C GLY A 431 -29.90 -1.17 8.81
N GLU A 432 -29.40 -0.15 8.10
CA GLU A 432 -29.55 -0.05 6.65
C GLU A 432 -28.83 -1.20 5.91
N ARG A 433 -27.65 -1.64 6.38
CA ARG A 433 -26.94 -2.81 5.82
C ARG A 433 -27.74 -4.11 6.01
N ALA A 434 -28.29 -4.35 7.19
CA ALA A 434 -29.11 -5.54 7.48
C ALA A 434 -30.42 -5.56 6.67
N GLU A 435 -31.07 -4.40 6.45
CA GLU A 435 -32.26 -4.31 5.62
C GLU A 435 -31.94 -4.52 4.12
N ILE A 436 -30.79 -4.02 3.64
CA ILE A 436 -30.29 -4.31 2.28
C ILE A 436 -30.03 -5.82 2.10
N GLU A 437 -29.47 -6.49 3.10
CA GLU A 437 -29.25 -7.94 3.10
C GLU A 437 -30.58 -8.71 3.11
N ARG A 438 -31.54 -8.30 3.95
CA ARG A 438 -32.90 -8.87 3.98
C ARG A 438 -33.62 -8.74 2.64
N LEU A 439 -33.52 -7.58 1.99
CA LEU A 439 -34.11 -7.32 0.67
C LEU A 439 -33.41 -8.12 -0.44
N ARG A 440 -32.07 -8.27 -0.39
CA ARG A 440 -31.32 -9.14 -1.30
C ARG A 440 -31.72 -10.60 -1.17
N ALA A 441 -31.90 -11.11 0.05
CA ALA A 441 -32.41 -12.46 0.30
C ALA A 441 -33.83 -12.64 -0.29
N GLN A 442 -34.71 -11.64 -0.15
CA GLN A 442 -36.05 -11.68 -0.76
C GLN A 442 -36.02 -11.66 -2.30
N LEU A 443 -35.07 -10.94 -2.92
CA LEU A 443 -34.87 -10.97 -4.36
C LEU A 443 -34.32 -12.32 -4.84
N ALA A 444 -33.35 -12.90 -4.14
CA ALA A 444 -32.83 -14.24 -4.46
C ALA A 444 -33.93 -15.31 -4.41
N THR A 445 -34.78 -15.30 -3.37
CA THR A 445 -35.92 -16.23 -3.27
C THR A 445 -37.04 -15.97 -4.29
N LYS A 446 -37.08 -14.79 -4.94
CA LYS A 446 -37.97 -14.54 -6.07
C LYS A 446 -37.42 -15.12 -7.36
N SER A 447 -36.14 -14.86 -7.66
CA SER A 447 -35.44 -15.43 -8.83
C SER A 447 -35.61 -16.96 -8.89
N PHE A 448 -35.41 -17.62 -7.75
CA PHE A 448 -35.52 -19.09 -7.63
C PHE A 448 -36.93 -19.66 -7.93
N ASN A 449 -37.98 -18.83 -7.82
CA ASN A 449 -39.36 -19.23 -8.16
C ASN A 449 -39.69 -18.99 -9.65
N GLU A 450 -38.95 -18.13 -10.35
CA GLU A 450 -39.14 -17.88 -11.79
C GLU A 450 -38.43 -18.96 -12.62
N ASP A 451 -37.24 -19.40 -12.20
CA ASP A 451 -36.49 -20.53 -12.80
C ASP A 451 -37.19 -21.91 -12.67
N SER A 452 -38.28 -21.99 -11.89
CA SER A 452 -39.06 -23.23 -11.70
C SER A 452 -40.18 -23.44 -12.74
N SER A 453 -40.26 -22.60 -13.79
CA SER A 453 -41.29 -22.67 -14.83
C SER A 453 -40.70 -22.49 -16.25
N GLU A 454 -40.26 -23.57 -16.89
CA GLU A 454 -39.75 -23.55 -18.28
C GLU A 454 -40.71 -22.84 -19.25
N GLY A 455 -40.24 -21.75 -19.89
CA GLY A 455 -41.14 -20.71 -20.40
C GLY A 455 -40.74 -19.93 -21.67
N SER A 456 -39.82 -20.43 -22.49
CA SER A 456 -39.47 -19.90 -23.83
C SER A 456 -38.68 -18.57 -23.89
N SER A 457 -38.04 -18.39 -25.06
CA SER A 457 -37.60 -17.10 -25.66
C SER A 457 -36.58 -16.26 -24.91
N SER A 458 -35.33 -16.35 -25.39
CA SER A 458 -34.63 -15.15 -25.85
C SER A 458 -35.61 -14.16 -26.47
N ASP A 459 -35.68 -12.95 -25.92
CA ASP A 459 -35.55 -11.67 -26.63
C ASP A 459 -35.69 -10.53 -25.61
N THR A 460 -34.63 -9.74 -25.41
CA THR A 460 -34.63 -8.55 -24.54
C THR A 460 -34.42 -7.24 -25.31
N ASP A 461 -34.68 -7.27 -26.62
CA ASP A 461 -34.80 -6.10 -27.50
C ASP A 461 -36.23 -5.54 -27.55
N ASP A 462 -37.02 -5.73 -26.47
CA ASP A 462 -38.33 -5.08 -26.32
C ASP A 462 -38.13 -3.58 -25.97
N PRO A 463 -38.55 -2.65 -26.85
CA PRO A 463 -38.37 -1.22 -26.62
C PRO A 463 -39.19 -0.70 -25.44
N GLU A 464 -40.31 -1.33 -25.06
CA GLU A 464 -41.13 -0.93 -23.92
C GLU A 464 -40.43 -1.28 -22.59
N VAL A 465 -39.76 -2.44 -22.52
CA VAL A 465 -38.90 -2.81 -21.38
C VAL A 465 -37.65 -1.90 -21.31
N SER A 466 -37.00 -1.63 -22.45
CA SER A 466 -35.80 -0.80 -22.51
C SER A 466 -36.08 0.66 -22.09
N THR A 467 -37.16 1.26 -22.59
CA THR A 467 -37.61 2.60 -22.17
C THR A 467 -38.01 2.63 -20.69
N ARG A 468 -38.70 1.59 -20.18
CA ARG A 468 -39.02 1.51 -18.75
C ARG A 468 -37.79 1.40 -17.85
N ILE A 469 -36.73 0.73 -18.30
CA ILE A 469 -35.42 0.71 -17.63
C ILE A 469 -34.77 2.10 -17.62
N GLU A 470 -34.88 2.88 -18.70
CA GLU A 470 -34.41 4.28 -18.71
C GLU A 470 -35.20 5.19 -17.76
N GLU A 471 -36.53 5.05 -17.70
CA GLU A 471 -37.36 5.80 -16.75
C GLU A 471 -36.93 5.52 -15.31
N LEU A 472 -36.78 4.25 -14.94
CA LEU A 472 -36.34 3.85 -13.61
C LEU A 472 -34.93 4.32 -13.28
N LYS A 473 -34.00 4.39 -14.25
CA LYS A 473 -32.68 5.00 -14.08
C LYS A 473 -32.78 6.50 -13.79
N LYS A 474 -33.60 7.24 -14.55
CA LYS A 474 -33.83 8.69 -14.37
C LYS A 474 -34.50 8.99 -13.02
N GLU A 475 -35.47 8.17 -12.60
CA GLU A 475 -36.11 8.27 -11.28
C GLU A 475 -35.11 7.99 -10.14
N ASN A 476 -34.28 6.95 -10.27
CA ASN A 476 -33.26 6.63 -9.26
C ASN A 476 -32.22 7.76 -9.12
N GLN A 477 -31.76 8.34 -10.23
CA GLN A 477 -30.89 9.51 -10.21
C GLN A 477 -31.55 10.69 -9.47
N LEU A 478 -32.81 11.03 -9.80
CA LEU A 478 -33.54 12.10 -9.12
C LEU A 478 -33.74 11.83 -7.62
N LEU A 479 -33.89 10.56 -7.22
CA LEU A 479 -33.95 10.15 -5.81
C LEU A 479 -32.58 10.24 -5.11
N GLN A 480 -31.48 9.96 -5.80
CA GLN A 480 -30.11 10.15 -5.29
C GLN A 480 -29.78 11.64 -5.11
N GLU A 481 -30.17 12.50 -6.06
CA GLU A 481 -30.04 13.96 -5.96
C GLU A 481 -30.87 14.52 -4.78
N LYS A 482 -32.12 14.06 -4.63
CA LYS A 482 -32.95 14.39 -3.45
C LYS A 482 -32.34 13.88 -2.15
N LYS A 483 -31.79 12.65 -2.11
CA LYS A 483 -31.11 12.08 -0.94
C LYS A 483 -29.89 12.93 -0.54
N SER A 484 -29.04 13.33 -1.49
CA SER A 484 -27.84 14.13 -1.18
C SER A 484 -28.20 15.54 -0.67
N SER A 485 -29.23 16.16 -1.24
CA SER A 485 -29.77 17.45 -0.78
C SER A 485 -30.34 17.36 0.64
N LEU A 486 -31.15 16.32 0.94
CA LEU A 486 -31.69 16.07 2.28
C LEU A 486 -30.59 15.76 3.30
N VAL A 487 -29.58 14.96 2.94
CA VAL A 487 -28.45 14.66 3.82
C VAL A 487 -27.67 15.93 4.16
N ARG A 488 -27.36 16.78 3.18
CA ARG A 488 -26.66 18.05 3.42
C ARG A 488 -27.43 18.93 4.40
N ARG A 489 -28.73 19.12 4.17
CA ARG A 489 -29.59 19.93 5.05
C ARG A 489 -29.73 19.34 6.46
N ILE A 490 -29.77 18.01 6.58
CA ILE A 490 -29.75 17.34 7.90
C ILE A 490 -28.42 17.57 8.63
N MET A 491 -27.29 17.72 7.93
CA MET A 491 -26.02 18.08 8.57
C MET A 491 -25.97 19.56 8.98
N GLU A 492 -26.42 20.48 8.12
CA GLU A 492 -26.55 21.91 8.41
C GLU A 492 -27.40 22.17 9.68
N GLU A 493 -28.58 21.56 9.76
CA GLU A 493 -29.48 21.66 10.93
C GLU A 493 -28.86 21.00 12.18
N ARG A 494 -28.11 19.90 12.04
CA ARG A 494 -27.40 19.24 13.15
C ARG A 494 -26.26 20.09 13.71
N GLU A 495 -25.50 20.76 12.84
CA GLU A 495 -24.44 21.68 13.22
C GLU A 495 -25.01 22.90 13.96
N ALA A 496 -26.12 23.47 13.46
CA ALA A 496 -26.85 24.54 14.15
C ALA A 496 -27.35 24.09 15.54
N CYS A 497 -27.91 22.88 15.64
CA CYS A 497 -28.33 22.31 16.92
C CYS A 497 -27.16 22.10 17.90
N LEU A 498 -25.99 21.67 17.42
CA LEU A 498 -24.80 21.47 18.24
C LEU A 498 -24.29 22.81 18.79
N ARG A 499 -24.14 23.83 17.92
CA ARG A 499 -23.75 25.20 18.30
C ARG A 499 -24.70 25.78 19.38
N LEU A 500 -26.00 25.60 19.22
CA LEU A 500 -27.02 26.02 20.20
C LEU A 500 -26.91 25.26 21.53
N ARG A 501 -26.59 23.96 21.52
CA ARG A 501 -26.39 23.15 22.74
C ARG A 501 -25.12 23.53 23.49
N VAL A 502 -24.04 23.89 22.79
CA VAL A 502 -22.81 24.43 23.40
C VAL A 502 -23.12 25.78 24.07
N GLN A 503 -23.78 26.71 23.37
CA GLN A 503 -24.18 28.01 23.94
C GLN A 503 -25.09 27.87 25.16
N LEU A 504 -26.10 26.99 25.12
CA LEU A 504 -26.97 26.70 26.26
C LEU A 504 -26.23 26.09 27.46
N SER A 505 -25.15 25.34 27.22
CA SER A 505 -24.33 24.75 28.29
C SER A 505 -23.44 25.81 28.96
N LEU A 506 -22.80 26.68 28.17
CA LEU A 506 -22.01 27.81 28.67
C LEU A 506 -22.87 28.79 29.50
N VAL A 507 -24.09 29.10 29.03
CA VAL A 507 -25.03 29.95 29.77
C VAL A 507 -25.45 29.34 31.12
N ARG A 508 -25.62 28.01 31.19
CA ARG A 508 -25.93 27.33 32.47
C ARG A 508 -24.76 27.38 33.44
N LEU A 509 -23.54 27.08 32.99
CA LEU A 509 -22.34 27.17 33.81
C LEU A 509 -22.13 28.61 34.35
N SER A 510 -22.42 29.63 33.53
CA SER A 510 -22.38 31.04 33.94
C SER A 510 -23.51 31.46 34.90
N GLN A 511 -24.60 30.70 34.98
CA GLN A 511 -25.68 30.90 35.96
C GLN A 511 -25.39 30.18 37.27
N GLU A 512 -24.83 28.98 37.21
CA GLU A 512 -24.42 28.19 38.37
C GLU A 512 -23.25 28.88 39.12
N SER A 513 -22.28 29.46 38.40
CA SER A 513 -21.20 30.27 38.99
C SER A 513 -21.63 31.62 39.58
N LYS A 514 -22.93 31.98 39.48
CA LYS A 514 -23.55 33.18 40.07
C LYS A 514 -24.56 32.86 41.18
N GLN A 515 -24.66 31.59 41.59
CA GLN A 515 -25.49 31.12 42.71
C GLN A 515 -24.68 30.50 43.86
N LEU A 516 -23.35 30.42 43.69
CA LEU A 516 -22.34 30.19 44.73
C LEU A 516 -21.74 31.53 45.18
#